data_AF-Q4T1F1-F1
#
_entry.id   AF-Q4T1F1-F1
#
_cell.length_a   1.000
_cell.length_b   1.000
_cell.length_c   1.000
_cell.angle_alpha   90.00
_cell.angle_beta   90.00
_cell.angle_gamma   90.00
#
_symmetry.space_group_name_H-M   'P 1'
#
loop_
_entity.id
_entity.type
_entity.pdbx_description
1 polymer ?
#
loop_
_entity_poly.entity_id
_entity_poly.type
_entity_poly.pdbx_seq_one_letter_code
_entity_poly.pdbx_strand_id
1 'polypeptide(L)'
;SMDMDSASSVVLQALTQATSQDTAVLKPAEEQLRQWETQPGFYSVLLRIFNNHMLDVNVRWLAVLYFKNGIDRYWRRVAPHALSEEEKTLLRAGLITNFNEPVNQIATQIAVLIAKVARLDCPRQWPELIPILLESVKGQDGLQQHRALLTFYHVTKTLASKRLAQDRRLFQDLASGIYSFACSLWSHHTDCFLQQIYARDEAAALGSLERTLLSLKGRQVGSDSPCREKLEKTIILFTKVLLDFLEQHPCACIPLIHRSLEFAVSYVFTPAGEGVTFERFIVQCMNLIKMIVKNDAYKPAKNIDDSKPESLEADKIKMAFFTYSTLTEIGRRLVSHYFLLTEEELTMWEEDPESFAVEETGGDSWKYSLRPCTEVLFLDIFHNYSQTLTPVLLDMVQNLQVYNAVGLAAYELFDNVDFDQWFKNQLLGELQVSHHRY
;
A
#
# COMPACT_ATOMS: atom_id res chain seq x y z
N SER A 1 20.64 36.37 -30.14
CA SER A 1 19.61 36.20 -29.11
C SER A 1 18.33 35.85 -29.84
N MET A 2 17.97 34.57 -29.93
CA MET A 2 16.63 34.20 -30.40
C MET A 2 15.65 34.73 -29.36
N ASP A 3 14.65 35.50 -29.82
CA ASP A 3 13.61 36.02 -28.94
C ASP A 3 12.91 34.85 -28.23
N MET A 4 12.65 34.95 -26.92
CA MET A 4 12.15 33.83 -26.10
C MET A 4 10.81 33.29 -26.63
N ASP A 5 10.02 34.16 -27.25
CA ASP A 5 8.76 33.80 -27.92
C ASP A 5 8.98 33.07 -29.24
N SER A 6 10.03 33.42 -29.99
CA SER A 6 10.41 32.68 -31.21
C SER A 6 10.88 31.26 -30.88
N ALA A 7 11.71 31.10 -29.83
CA ALA A 7 12.19 29.80 -29.38
C ALA A 7 11.03 28.91 -28.92
N SER A 8 10.08 29.48 -28.20
CA SER A 8 8.91 28.73 -27.73
C SER A 8 7.98 28.28 -28.85
N SER A 9 7.79 29.10 -29.88
CA SER A 9 7.00 28.72 -31.06
C SER A 9 7.60 27.50 -31.78
N VAL A 10 8.93 27.51 -31.95
CA VAL A 10 9.66 26.44 -32.65
C VAL A 10 9.64 25.12 -31.85
N VAL A 11 9.86 25.18 -30.53
CA VAL A 11 9.77 23.98 -29.67
C VAL A 11 8.35 23.44 -29.61
N LEU A 12 7.34 24.31 -29.55
CA LEU A 12 5.92 23.91 -29.57
C LEU A 12 5.57 23.19 -30.87
N GLN A 13 6.03 23.71 -32.01
CA GLN A 13 5.82 23.07 -33.31
C GLN A 13 6.45 21.67 -33.36
N ALA A 14 7.70 21.52 -32.89
CA ALA A 14 8.37 20.23 -32.84
C ALA A 14 7.66 19.23 -31.91
N LEU A 15 7.21 19.66 -30.72
CA LEU A 15 6.41 18.81 -29.84
C LEU A 15 5.09 18.37 -30.48
N THR A 16 4.43 19.26 -31.22
CA THR A 16 3.19 18.95 -31.95
C THR A 16 3.43 17.95 -33.07
N GLN A 17 4.57 18.03 -33.76
CA GLN A 17 4.95 17.06 -34.77
C GLN A 17 5.32 15.70 -34.15
N ALA A 18 5.95 15.71 -32.99
CA ALA A 18 6.32 14.50 -32.25
C ALA A 18 5.11 13.73 -31.67
N THR A 19 3.93 14.34 -31.58
CA THR A 19 2.68 13.64 -31.23
C THR A 19 1.94 13.06 -32.44
N SER A 20 2.45 13.25 -33.67
CA SER A 20 1.85 12.72 -34.89
C SER A 20 1.93 11.20 -34.97
N GLN A 21 0.92 10.56 -35.56
CA GLN A 21 0.96 9.13 -35.90
C GLN A 21 1.81 8.84 -37.15
N ASP A 22 2.13 9.86 -37.95
CA ASP A 22 3.00 9.73 -39.12
C ASP A 22 4.48 9.69 -38.70
N THR A 23 5.11 8.53 -38.90
CA THR A 23 6.52 8.30 -38.57
C THR A 23 7.48 9.22 -39.33
N ALA A 24 7.11 9.67 -40.54
CA ALA A 24 7.93 10.58 -41.34
C ALA A 24 7.98 12.01 -40.73
N VAL A 25 6.97 12.38 -39.95
CA VAL A 25 6.89 13.67 -39.24
C VAL A 25 7.43 13.54 -37.81
N LEU A 26 7.11 12.45 -37.13
CA LEU A 26 7.51 12.21 -35.74
C LEU A 26 9.03 12.09 -35.58
N LYS A 27 9.70 11.25 -36.39
CA LYS A 27 11.14 10.96 -36.20
C LYS A 27 12.04 12.20 -36.32
N PRO A 28 11.88 13.07 -37.35
CA PRO A 28 12.67 14.29 -37.42
C PRO A 28 12.42 15.24 -36.24
N ALA A 29 11.17 15.31 -35.77
CA ALA A 29 10.81 16.16 -34.65
C ALA A 29 11.43 15.68 -33.32
N GLU A 30 11.41 14.37 -33.06
CA GLU A 30 12.07 13.79 -31.87
C GLU A 30 13.59 14.02 -31.88
N GLU A 31 14.24 13.85 -33.04
CA GLU A 31 15.68 14.09 -33.19
C GLU A 31 16.00 15.58 -32.97
N GLN A 32 15.17 16.49 -33.49
CA GLN A 32 15.33 17.92 -33.26
C GLN A 32 15.18 18.28 -31.77
N LEU A 33 14.17 17.73 -31.09
CA LEU A 33 13.98 17.93 -29.65
C LEU A 33 15.17 17.41 -28.85
N ARG A 34 15.73 16.26 -29.23
CA ARG A 34 16.92 15.67 -28.61
C ARG A 34 18.14 16.58 -28.71
N GLN A 35 18.34 17.24 -29.85
CA GLN A 35 19.44 18.20 -30.04
C GLN A 35 19.28 19.44 -29.13
N TRP A 36 18.04 19.86 -28.88
CA TRP A 36 17.77 21.00 -28.01
C TRP A 36 17.83 20.71 -26.50
N GLU A 37 17.86 19.44 -26.08
CA GLU A 37 17.96 19.07 -24.65
C GLU A 37 19.17 19.68 -23.91
N THR A 38 20.19 20.11 -24.65
CA THR A 38 21.43 20.71 -24.12
C THR A 38 21.51 22.23 -24.31
N GLN A 39 20.51 22.84 -24.95
CA GLN A 39 20.48 24.28 -25.20
C GLN A 39 19.94 25.03 -23.99
N PRO A 40 20.59 26.14 -23.56
CA PRO A 40 20.10 26.96 -22.45
C PRO A 40 18.68 27.45 -22.69
N GLY A 41 17.82 27.35 -21.67
CA GLY A 41 16.43 27.82 -21.74
C GLY A 41 15.45 26.80 -22.33
N PHE A 42 15.89 25.68 -22.88
CA PHE A 42 15.01 24.64 -23.42
C PHE A 42 13.99 24.15 -22.36
N TYR A 43 14.43 23.88 -21.14
CA TYR A 43 13.55 23.43 -20.06
C TYR A 43 12.61 24.54 -19.56
N SER A 44 13.03 25.80 -19.67
CA SER A 44 12.18 26.95 -19.36
C SER A 44 11.02 27.07 -20.37
N VAL A 45 11.30 26.78 -21.65
CA VAL A 45 10.28 26.68 -22.69
C VAL A 45 9.33 25.51 -22.43
N LEU A 46 9.85 24.32 -22.09
CA LEU A 46 9.00 23.16 -21.76
C LEU A 46 8.04 23.47 -20.59
N LEU A 47 8.56 24.10 -19.53
CA LEU A 47 7.77 24.57 -18.38
C LEU A 47 6.62 25.47 -18.82
N ARG A 48 6.90 26.45 -19.69
CA ARG A 48 5.87 27.36 -20.22
C ARG A 48 4.82 26.62 -21.05
N ILE A 49 5.24 25.65 -21.86
CA ILE A 49 4.36 24.85 -22.70
C ILE A 49 3.42 24.00 -21.84
N PHE A 50 3.93 23.21 -20.91
CA PHE A 50 3.03 22.36 -20.12
C PHE A 50 2.18 23.15 -19.13
N ASN A 51 2.57 24.36 -18.71
CA ASN A 51 1.72 25.24 -17.90
C ASN A 51 0.65 26.00 -18.73
N ASN A 52 0.71 25.97 -20.06
CA ASN A 52 -0.33 26.59 -20.90
C ASN A 52 -1.49 25.63 -21.11
N HIS A 53 -2.56 25.80 -20.33
CA HIS A 53 -3.76 24.94 -20.36
C HIS A 53 -4.55 25.03 -21.67
N MET A 54 -4.24 25.98 -22.56
CA MET A 54 -4.89 26.12 -23.87
C MET A 54 -4.27 25.19 -24.94
N LEU A 55 -3.13 24.56 -24.65
CA LEU A 55 -2.46 23.65 -25.58
C LEU A 55 -3.01 22.22 -25.47
N ASP A 56 -2.83 21.45 -26.54
CA ASP A 56 -3.23 20.05 -26.60
C ASP A 56 -2.62 19.21 -25.47
N VAL A 57 -3.42 18.28 -24.93
CA VAL A 57 -3.05 17.45 -23.78
C VAL A 57 -1.82 16.60 -24.09
N ASN A 58 -1.71 16.01 -25.28
CA ASN A 58 -0.59 15.15 -25.64
C ASN A 58 0.71 15.95 -25.77
N VAL A 59 0.63 17.17 -26.34
CA VAL A 59 1.76 18.09 -26.47
C VAL A 59 2.29 18.50 -25.09
N ARG A 60 1.40 18.91 -24.19
CA ARG A 60 1.75 19.27 -22.81
C ARG A 60 2.33 18.08 -22.05
N TRP A 61 1.72 16.90 -22.20
CA TRP A 61 2.20 15.67 -21.57
C TRP A 61 3.61 15.30 -22.05
N LEU A 62 3.87 15.36 -23.36
CA LEU A 62 5.18 15.11 -23.93
C LEU A 62 6.23 16.12 -23.43
N ALA A 63 5.87 17.40 -23.29
CA ALA A 63 6.74 18.42 -22.73
C ALA A 63 7.16 18.11 -21.29
N VAL A 64 6.22 17.67 -20.42
CA VAL A 64 6.54 17.23 -19.05
C VAL A 64 7.48 16.03 -19.07
N LEU A 65 7.30 15.09 -20.00
CA LEU A 65 8.17 13.92 -20.12
C LEU A 65 9.60 14.28 -20.52
N TYR A 66 9.80 15.15 -21.51
CA TYR A 66 11.13 15.63 -21.89
C TYR A 66 11.82 16.30 -20.70
N PHE A 67 11.10 17.16 -19.97
CA PHE A 67 11.65 17.78 -18.76
C PHE A 67 12.05 16.72 -17.74
N LYS A 68 11.12 15.81 -17.40
CA LYS A 68 11.36 14.73 -16.44
C LYS A 68 12.59 13.89 -16.78
N ASN A 69 12.76 13.54 -18.05
CA ASN A 69 13.91 12.77 -18.53
C ASN A 69 15.21 13.60 -18.48
N GLY A 70 15.11 14.90 -18.77
CA GLY A 70 16.22 15.84 -18.64
C GLY A 70 16.77 15.96 -17.22
N ILE A 71 15.94 15.78 -16.18
CA ILE A 71 16.41 15.79 -14.78
C ILE A 71 17.49 14.73 -14.54
N ASP A 72 17.27 13.50 -15.04
CA ASP A 72 18.20 12.40 -14.80
C ASP A 72 19.53 12.61 -15.55
N ARG A 73 19.47 13.31 -16.70
CA ARG A 73 20.61 13.53 -17.61
C ARG A 73 21.43 14.78 -17.28
N TYR A 74 20.80 15.91 -16.99
CA TYR A 74 21.45 17.23 -17.01
C TYR A 74 21.34 18.02 -15.70
N TRP A 75 20.61 17.53 -14.68
CA TRP A 75 20.42 18.28 -13.44
C TRP A 75 21.63 18.26 -12.50
N ARG A 76 22.38 17.14 -12.47
CA ARG A 76 23.55 17.01 -11.59
C ARG A 76 24.67 17.92 -12.07
N ARG A 77 25.34 18.60 -11.13
CA ARG A 77 26.47 19.52 -11.44
C ARG A 77 27.61 18.86 -12.24
N VAL A 78 27.83 17.57 -12.05
CA VAL A 78 28.88 16.79 -12.74
C VAL A 78 28.44 16.21 -14.08
N ALA A 79 27.18 16.41 -14.47
CA ALA A 79 26.67 15.89 -15.73
C ALA A 79 27.29 16.61 -16.93
N PRO A 80 27.53 15.92 -18.06
CA PRO A 80 27.82 16.57 -19.32
C PRO A 80 26.66 17.52 -19.67
N HIS A 81 26.98 18.75 -20.09
CA HIS A 81 25.99 19.78 -20.40
C HIS A 81 25.01 20.07 -19.24
N ALA A 82 25.51 20.05 -18.00
CA ALA A 82 24.70 20.35 -16.83
C ALA A 82 24.03 21.72 -16.92
N LEU A 83 22.79 21.80 -16.45
CA LEU A 83 22.05 23.06 -16.33
C LEU A 83 22.77 24.01 -15.35
N SER A 84 22.72 25.31 -15.65
CA SER A 84 23.28 26.33 -14.76
C SER A 84 22.43 26.46 -13.48
N GLU A 85 23.03 26.94 -12.39
CA GLU A 85 22.29 27.12 -11.13
C GLU A 85 21.24 28.24 -11.23
N GLU A 86 21.50 29.26 -12.06
CA GLU A 86 20.52 30.31 -12.38
C GLU A 86 19.30 29.71 -13.07
N GLU A 87 19.49 28.87 -14.09
CA GLU A 87 18.40 28.20 -14.78
C GLU A 87 17.63 27.27 -13.84
N LYS A 88 18.32 26.43 -13.05
CA LYS A 88 17.67 25.56 -12.05
C LYS A 88 16.83 26.34 -11.06
N THR A 89 17.29 27.51 -10.62
CA THR A 89 16.55 28.35 -9.67
C THR A 89 15.23 28.84 -10.26
N LEU A 90 15.24 29.29 -11.51
CA LEU A 90 14.03 29.69 -12.24
C LEU A 90 13.07 28.51 -12.45
N LEU A 91 13.61 27.35 -12.85
CA LEU A 91 12.83 26.14 -13.05
C LEU A 91 12.17 25.65 -11.75
N ARG A 92 12.91 25.66 -10.64
CA ARG A 92 12.38 25.32 -9.31
C ARG A 92 11.25 26.27 -8.91
N ALA A 93 11.43 27.58 -9.04
CA ALA A 93 10.37 28.55 -8.74
C ALA A 93 9.12 28.29 -9.59
N GLY A 94 9.30 28.09 -10.89
CA GLY A 94 8.22 27.82 -11.85
C GLY A 94 7.45 26.53 -11.58
N LEU A 95 8.12 25.47 -11.13
CA LEU A 95 7.50 24.18 -10.81
C LEU A 95 6.54 24.23 -9.62
N ILE A 96 6.69 25.20 -8.72
CA ILE A 96 5.85 25.33 -7.51
C ILE A 96 4.99 26.60 -7.52
N THR A 97 4.93 27.30 -8.67
CA THR A 97 4.18 28.56 -8.77
C THR A 97 2.67 28.35 -8.71
N ASN A 98 2.16 27.26 -9.29
CA ASN A 98 0.72 27.01 -9.32
C ASN A 98 0.39 25.51 -9.37
N PHE A 99 -0.53 25.06 -8.53
CA PHE A 99 -0.98 23.68 -8.44
C PHE A 99 -2.37 23.50 -9.07
N ASN A 100 -2.62 24.04 -10.26
CA ASN A 100 -3.97 24.13 -10.84
C ASN A 100 -4.17 23.29 -12.11
N GLU A 101 -3.33 22.28 -12.37
CA GLU A 101 -3.43 21.44 -13.56
C GLU A 101 -4.79 20.71 -13.62
N PRO A 102 -5.64 20.95 -14.63
CA PRO A 102 -6.93 20.28 -14.74
C PRO A 102 -6.81 18.80 -15.11
N VAL A 103 -5.78 18.39 -15.88
CA VAL A 103 -5.66 17.01 -16.38
C VAL A 103 -4.86 16.13 -15.44
N ASN A 104 -5.51 15.13 -14.83
CA ASN A 104 -4.89 14.20 -13.85
C ASN A 104 -3.60 13.54 -14.37
N GLN A 105 -3.57 13.11 -15.64
CA GLN A 105 -2.40 12.46 -16.24
C GLN A 105 -1.18 13.40 -16.28
N ILE A 106 -1.39 14.67 -16.62
CA ILE A 106 -0.32 15.69 -16.64
C ILE A 106 0.09 16.03 -15.21
N ALA A 107 -0.88 16.25 -14.31
CA ALA A 107 -0.62 16.57 -12.90
C ALA A 107 0.26 15.51 -12.23
N THR A 108 0.03 14.24 -12.56
CA THR A 108 0.85 13.11 -12.10
C THR A 108 2.29 13.22 -12.59
N GLN A 109 2.49 13.52 -13.88
CA GLN A 109 3.84 13.66 -14.41
C GLN A 109 4.56 14.88 -13.81
N ILE A 110 3.86 16.00 -13.57
CA ILE A 110 4.40 17.17 -12.89
C ILE A 110 4.79 16.81 -11.45
N ALA A 111 3.93 16.12 -10.69
CA ALA A 111 4.23 15.67 -9.33
C ALA A 111 5.48 14.76 -9.28
N VAL A 112 5.62 13.84 -10.24
CA VAL A 112 6.81 12.97 -10.37
C VAL A 112 8.05 13.78 -10.76
N LEU A 113 7.93 14.75 -11.66
CA LEU A 113 9.01 15.67 -12.04
C LEU A 113 9.50 16.47 -10.83
N ILE A 114 8.59 17.10 -10.08
CA ILE A 114 8.92 17.84 -8.85
C ILE A 114 9.61 16.91 -7.84
N ALA A 115 9.10 15.69 -7.64
CA ALA A 115 9.70 14.73 -6.74
C ALA A 115 11.12 14.28 -7.16
N LYS A 116 11.37 14.15 -8.47
CA LYS A 116 12.71 13.87 -9.01
C LYS A 116 13.69 15.00 -8.70
N VAL A 117 13.29 16.24 -8.92
CA VAL A 117 14.10 17.42 -8.56
C VAL A 117 14.32 17.48 -7.05
N ALA A 118 13.26 17.29 -6.25
CA ALA A 118 13.32 17.25 -4.80
C ALA A 118 14.28 16.19 -4.28
N ARG A 119 14.38 15.02 -4.93
CA ARG A 119 15.36 13.98 -4.58
C ARG A 119 16.79 14.50 -4.60
N LEU A 120 17.11 15.38 -5.53
CA LEU A 120 18.46 15.91 -5.72
C LEU A 120 18.70 17.14 -4.82
N ASP A 121 17.70 18.00 -4.71
CA ASP A 121 17.90 19.37 -4.19
C ASP A 121 17.29 19.62 -2.81
N CYS A 122 16.31 18.82 -2.37
CA CYS A 122 15.63 19.01 -1.09
C CYS A 122 16.42 18.37 0.08
N PRO A 123 16.52 19.03 1.24
CA PRO A 123 16.01 20.37 1.55
C PRO A 123 17.01 21.51 1.27
N ARG A 124 18.27 21.21 0.93
CA ARG A 124 19.36 22.19 0.98
C ARG A 124 19.30 23.27 -0.11
N GLN A 125 19.07 22.85 -1.36
CA GLN A 125 19.04 23.75 -2.51
C GLN A 125 17.61 24.22 -2.82
N TRP A 126 16.60 23.54 -2.26
CA TRP A 126 15.19 23.88 -2.47
C TRP A 126 14.37 23.81 -1.17
N PRO A 127 14.66 24.70 -0.19
CA PRO A 127 14.01 24.66 1.12
C PRO A 127 12.53 25.09 1.09
N GLU A 128 12.11 25.85 0.08
CA GLU A 128 10.76 26.43 -0.02
C GLU A 128 9.70 25.41 -0.46
N LEU A 129 10.11 24.29 -1.06
CA LEU A 129 9.22 23.29 -1.66
C LEU A 129 8.19 22.77 -0.65
N ILE A 130 8.64 22.30 0.52
CA ILE A 130 7.76 21.67 1.51
C ILE A 130 6.81 22.70 2.13
N PRO A 131 7.27 23.88 2.62
CA PRO A 131 6.37 24.92 3.09
C PRO A 131 5.28 25.30 2.07
N ILE A 132 5.64 25.50 0.80
CA ILE A 132 4.67 25.87 -0.26
C ILE A 132 3.65 24.75 -0.50
N LEU A 133 4.06 23.49 -0.49
CA LEU A 133 3.15 22.35 -0.59
C LEU A 133 2.18 22.30 0.59
N LEU A 134 2.67 22.46 1.82
CA LEU A 134 1.84 22.44 3.03
C LEU A 134 0.80 23.56 3.01
N GLU A 135 1.18 24.79 2.64
CA GLU A 135 0.24 25.90 2.51
C GLU A 135 -0.76 25.69 1.38
N SER A 136 -0.33 25.15 0.24
CA SER A 136 -1.23 24.88 -0.90
C SER A 136 -2.27 23.80 -0.57
N VAL A 137 -1.93 22.81 0.27
CA VAL A 137 -2.89 21.80 0.72
C VAL A 137 -3.91 22.37 1.71
N LYS A 138 -3.59 23.44 2.45
CA LYS A 138 -4.55 24.14 3.32
C LYS A 138 -5.52 25.05 2.55
N GLY A 139 -5.29 25.27 1.26
CA GLY A 139 -6.13 26.10 0.40
C GLY A 139 -7.57 25.58 0.32
N GLN A 140 -8.51 26.49 0.00
CA GLN A 140 -9.93 26.16 -0.15
C GLN A 140 -10.28 25.66 -1.56
N ASP A 141 -9.42 25.91 -2.55
CA ASP A 141 -9.63 25.43 -3.91
C ASP A 141 -9.40 23.90 -3.99
N GLY A 142 -10.45 23.17 -4.33
CA GLY A 142 -10.44 21.71 -4.29
C GLY A 142 -9.47 21.06 -5.28
N LEU A 143 -9.23 21.71 -6.43
CA LEU A 143 -8.28 21.24 -7.44
C LEU A 143 -6.85 21.50 -6.95
N GLN A 144 -6.57 22.71 -6.49
CA GLN A 144 -5.28 23.12 -5.95
C GLN A 144 -4.85 22.25 -4.79
N GLN A 145 -5.74 22.04 -3.83
CA GLN A 145 -5.51 21.17 -2.69
C GLN A 145 -5.16 19.75 -3.14
N HIS A 146 -5.91 19.19 -4.10
CA HIS A 146 -5.64 17.85 -4.63
C HIS A 146 -4.27 17.75 -5.32
N ARG A 147 -3.91 18.72 -6.17
CA ARG A 147 -2.62 18.73 -6.89
C ARG A 147 -1.44 18.91 -5.96
N ALA A 148 -1.59 19.79 -4.96
CA ALA A 148 -0.59 19.98 -3.92
C ALA A 148 -0.40 18.70 -3.10
N LEU A 149 -1.49 18.02 -2.73
CA LEU A 149 -1.43 16.77 -1.97
C LEU A 149 -0.80 15.62 -2.79
N LEU A 150 -1.14 15.50 -4.07
CA LEU A 150 -0.51 14.55 -5.00
C LEU A 150 1.01 14.78 -5.09
N THR A 151 1.41 16.04 -5.24
CA THR A 151 2.83 16.42 -5.31
C THR A 151 3.54 16.16 -3.98
N PHE A 152 2.91 16.53 -2.87
CA PHE A 152 3.42 16.28 -1.52
C PHE A 152 3.64 14.79 -1.26
N TYR A 153 2.71 13.94 -1.67
CA TYR A 153 2.85 12.50 -1.60
C TYR A 153 4.07 12.01 -2.42
N HIS A 154 4.20 12.41 -3.69
CA HIS A 154 5.31 11.98 -4.54
C HIS A 154 6.67 12.43 -4.02
N VAL A 155 6.76 13.67 -3.51
CA VAL A 155 7.97 14.21 -2.87
C VAL A 155 8.31 13.41 -1.63
N THR A 156 7.36 13.21 -0.71
CA THR A 156 7.57 12.47 0.54
C THR A 156 8.03 11.04 0.27
N LYS A 157 7.35 10.32 -0.64
CA LYS A 157 7.76 8.97 -1.06
C LYS A 157 9.19 8.93 -1.60
N THR A 158 9.54 9.93 -2.41
CA THR A 158 10.85 9.97 -3.05
C THR A 158 11.95 10.26 -2.04
N LEU A 159 11.73 11.16 -1.08
CA LEU A 159 12.67 11.46 -0.02
C LEU A 159 12.81 10.28 0.98
N ALA A 160 11.70 9.65 1.36
CA ALA A 160 11.69 8.49 2.25
C ALA A 160 12.48 7.29 1.69
N SER A 161 12.55 7.15 0.36
CA SER A 161 13.27 6.04 -0.30
C SER A 161 14.80 6.18 -0.27
N LYS A 162 15.35 7.31 0.19
CA LYS A 162 16.80 7.51 0.27
C LYS A 162 17.39 6.63 1.39
N ARG A 163 18.47 5.90 1.06
CA ARG A 163 19.05 4.90 1.96
C ARG A 163 20.31 5.36 2.70
N LEU A 164 20.95 6.46 2.26
CA LEU A 164 22.15 6.99 2.90
C LEU A 164 21.81 7.57 4.28
N ALA A 165 22.69 7.36 5.26
CA ALA A 165 22.44 7.76 6.65
C ALA A 165 22.19 9.27 6.81
N GLN A 166 22.94 10.10 6.08
CA GLN A 166 22.75 11.55 6.10
C GLN A 166 21.37 11.95 5.56
N ASP A 167 20.93 11.37 4.45
CA ASP A 167 19.62 11.63 3.87
C ASP A 167 18.48 11.14 4.78
N ARG A 168 18.65 9.98 5.44
CA ARG A 168 17.68 9.45 6.40
C ARG A 168 17.47 10.40 7.58
N ARG A 169 18.54 10.98 8.13
CA ARG A 169 18.46 11.98 9.20
C ARG A 169 17.72 13.23 8.74
N LEU A 170 18.09 13.76 7.57
CA LEU A 170 17.40 14.92 6.98
C LEU A 170 15.91 14.64 6.75
N PHE A 171 15.55 13.44 6.30
CA PHE A 171 14.16 13.05 6.14
C PHE A 171 13.46 12.87 7.48
N GLN A 172 14.12 12.36 8.53
CA GLN A 172 13.53 12.27 9.88
C GLN A 172 13.19 13.65 10.44
N ASP A 173 14.10 14.62 10.31
CA ASP A 173 13.87 16.00 10.74
C ASP A 173 12.69 16.60 9.98
N LEU A 174 12.65 16.41 8.66
CA LEU A 174 11.53 16.85 7.83
C LEU A 174 10.21 16.12 8.20
N ALA A 175 10.28 14.80 8.39
CA ALA A 175 9.15 13.93 8.75
C ALA A 175 8.49 14.42 10.04
N SER A 176 9.28 14.82 11.03
CA SER A 176 8.77 15.35 12.30
C SER A 176 7.88 16.59 12.11
N GLY A 177 8.23 17.46 11.16
CA GLY A 177 7.45 18.67 10.83
C GLY A 177 6.22 18.42 9.97
N ILE A 178 6.18 17.32 9.22
CA ILE A 178 5.06 16.99 8.32
C ILE A 178 4.09 15.96 8.89
N TYR A 179 4.50 15.14 9.86
CA TYR A 179 3.73 14.00 10.35
C TYR A 179 2.40 14.44 10.99
N SER A 180 2.44 15.43 11.89
CA SER A 180 1.23 15.96 12.54
C SER A 180 0.24 16.54 11.53
N PHE A 181 0.76 17.20 10.49
CA PHE A 181 -0.04 17.74 9.40
C PHE A 181 -0.68 16.62 8.56
N ALA A 182 0.08 15.60 8.17
CA ALA A 182 -0.43 14.46 7.42
C ALA A 182 -1.53 13.72 8.20
N CYS A 183 -1.34 13.50 9.49
CA CYS A 183 -2.36 12.92 10.37
C CYS A 183 -3.61 13.81 10.45
N SER A 184 -3.44 15.13 10.57
CA SER A 184 -4.57 16.07 10.63
C SER A 184 -5.38 16.06 9.33
N LEU A 185 -4.70 16.01 8.17
CA LEU A 185 -5.36 15.88 6.87
C LEU A 185 -6.11 14.56 6.74
N TRP A 186 -5.48 13.46 7.15
CA TRP A 186 -6.12 12.16 7.15
C TRP A 186 -7.40 12.17 7.99
N SER A 187 -7.34 12.63 9.24
CA SER A 187 -8.52 12.72 10.11
C SER A 187 -9.59 13.62 9.50
N HIS A 188 -9.23 14.82 9.06
CA HIS A 188 -10.17 15.77 8.48
C HIS A 188 -10.89 15.23 7.24
N HIS A 189 -10.16 14.66 6.29
CA HIS A 189 -10.77 14.13 5.06
C HIS A 189 -11.58 12.85 5.32
N THR A 190 -11.21 12.06 6.33
CA THR A 190 -12.01 10.91 6.79
C THR A 190 -13.32 11.39 7.41
N ASP A 191 -13.30 12.39 8.28
CA ASP A 191 -14.50 12.96 8.89
C ASP A 191 -15.42 13.58 7.84
N CYS A 192 -14.87 14.35 6.89
CA CYS A 192 -15.64 14.90 5.77
C CYS A 192 -16.28 13.82 4.92
N PHE A 193 -15.53 12.75 4.61
CA PHE A 193 -16.06 11.60 3.87
C PHE A 193 -17.25 10.98 4.60
N LEU A 194 -17.10 10.68 5.90
CA LEU A 194 -18.18 10.08 6.70
C LEU A 194 -19.41 10.99 6.72
N GLN A 195 -19.23 12.29 6.95
CA GLN A 195 -20.33 13.27 6.93
C GLN A 195 -21.05 13.31 5.58
N GLN A 196 -20.32 13.28 4.46
CA GLN A 196 -20.87 13.32 3.11
C GLN A 196 -21.64 12.04 2.76
N ILE A 197 -21.16 10.88 3.22
CA ILE A 197 -21.90 9.61 3.09
C ILE A 197 -23.22 9.67 3.87
N TYR A 198 -23.20 10.17 5.12
CA TYR A 198 -24.45 10.37 5.88
C TYR A 198 -25.41 11.34 5.19
N ALA A 199 -24.88 12.37 4.53
CA ALA A 199 -25.65 13.33 3.73
C ALA A 199 -26.09 12.79 2.35
N ARG A 200 -25.68 11.57 1.96
CA ARG A 200 -25.93 10.93 0.65
C ARG A 200 -25.37 11.72 -0.55
N ASP A 201 -24.29 12.48 -0.35
CA ASP A 201 -23.56 13.15 -1.43
C ASP A 201 -22.38 12.28 -1.88
N GLU A 202 -22.65 11.37 -2.81
CA GLU A 202 -21.66 10.41 -3.31
C GLU A 202 -20.51 11.07 -4.06
N ALA A 203 -20.78 12.15 -4.81
CA ALA A 203 -19.76 12.84 -5.59
C ALA A 203 -18.75 13.56 -4.69
N ALA A 204 -19.23 14.24 -3.64
CA ALA A 204 -18.35 14.87 -2.65
C ALA A 204 -17.58 13.80 -1.84
N ALA A 205 -18.25 12.71 -1.44
CA ALA A 205 -17.63 11.61 -0.71
C ALA A 205 -16.46 10.99 -1.49
N LEU A 206 -16.62 10.77 -2.80
CA LEU A 206 -15.55 10.27 -3.67
C LEU A 206 -14.32 11.17 -3.68
N GLY A 207 -14.52 12.50 -3.67
CA GLY A 207 -13.44 13.48 -3.60
C GLY A 207 -12.70 13.44 -2.25
N SER A 208 -13.44 13.37 -1.14
CA SER A 208 -12.85 13.24 0.21
C SER A 208 -12.09 11.93 0.39
N LEU A 209 -12.64 10.83 -0.12
CA LEU A 209 -12.00 9.52 -0.09
C LEU A 209 -10.68 9.51 -0.87
N GLU A 210 -10.63 10.15 -2.04
CA GLU A 210 -9.39 10.28 -2.82
C GLU A 210 -8.33 11.13 -2.10
N ARG A 211 -8.73 12.19 -1.39
CA ARG A 211 -7.82 12.98 -0.55
C ARG A 211 -7.29 12.15 0.62
N THR A 212 -8.16 11.40 1.31
CA THR A 212 -7.75 10.44 2.35
C THR A 212 -6.75 9.42 1.82
N LEU A 213 -6.99 8.86 0.63
CA LEU A 213 -6.07 7.94 -0.03
C LEU A 213 -4.71 8.57 -0.31
N LEU A 214 -4.66 9.83 -0.77
CA LEU A 214 -3.40 10.54 -1.02
C LEU A 214 -2.66 10.93 0.26
N SER A 215 -3.39 11.20 1.36
CA SER A 215 -2.80 11.43 2.68
C SER A 215 -2.12 10.17 3.24
N LEU A 216 -2.57 8.99 2.83
CA LEU A 216 -2.14 7.70 3.38
C LEU A 216 -1.31 6.79 2.44
N LYS A 217 -1.47 6.85 1.11
CA LYS A 217 -0.86 5.92 0.12
C LYS A 217 -0.25 6.57 -1.10
N GLY A 218 0.39 5.67 -1.86
CA GLY A 218 1.12 5.94 -3.08
C GLY A 218 0.98 5.03 -4.29
N ARG A 219 -0.24 4.77 -4.78
CA ARG A 219 -0.51 4.25 -6.13
C ARG A 219 -1.86 4.75 -6.68
N GLN A 220 -1.94 4.93 -8.00
CA GLN A 220 -3.09 5.41 -8.77
C GLN A 220 -4.18 4.34 -8.98
N VAL A 221 -5.37 4.80 -9.36
CA VAL A 221 -6.63 4.05 -9.48
C VAL A 221 -7.07 4.02 -10.94
N GLY A 222 -7.39 2.83 -11.47
CA GLY A 222 -8.19 2.61 -12.67
C GLY A 222 -9.67 2.42 -12.32
N SER A 223 -10.57 2.46 -13.28
CA SER A 223 -12.03 2.51 -13.07
C SER A 223 -12.68 1.12 -13.09
N ASP A 224 -13.44 0.77 -12.05
CA ASP A 224 -14.87 0.40 -12.15
C ASP A 224 -15.56 0.34 -10.76
N SER A 225 -16.81 0.82 -10.70
CA SER A 225 -17.51 1.33 -9.49
C SER A 225 -16.60 2.18 -8.57
N PRO A 226 -16.39 3.48 -8.87
CA PRO A 226 -15.32 4.28 -8.28
C PRO A 226 -15.36 4.39 -6.75
N CYS A 227 -16.51 4.16 -6.10
CA CYS A 227 -16.64 4.29 -4.65
C CYS A 227 -16.16 3.04 -3.91
N ARG A 228 -16.65 1.85 -4.28
CA ARG A 228 -16.32 0.60 -3.59
C ARG A 228 -14.84 0.27 -3.69
N GLU A 229 -14.25 0.36 -4.88
CA GLU A 229 -12.83 0.09 -5.06
C GLU A 229 -11.94 1.08 -4.28
N LYS A 230 -12.31 2.37 -4.25
CA LYS A 230 -11.59 3.37 -3.45
C LYS A 230 -11.77 3.11 -1.94
N LEU A 231 -12.94 2.65 -1.51
CA LEU A 231 -13.21 2.29 -0.12
C LEU A 231 -12.37 1.08 0.31
N GLU A 232 -12.38 0.01 -0.47
CA GLU A 232 -11.55 -1.17 -0.23
C GLU A 232 -10.06 -0.79 -0.16
N LYS A 233 -9.58 0.05 -1.09
CA LYS A 233 -8.20 0.57 -1.05
C LYS A 233 -7.87 1.38 0.21
N THR A 234 -8.85 2.10 0.74
CA THR A 234 -8.76 2.92 1.96
C THR A 234 -8.74 2.02 3.20
N ILE A 235 -9.59 1.00 3.24
CA ILE A 235 -9.58 -0.01 4.30
C ILE A 235 -8.22 -0.73 4.34
N ILE A 236 -7.73 -1.20 3.19
CA ILE A 236 -6.41 -1.85 3.08
C ILE A 236 -5.27 -0.94 3.53
N LEU A 237 -5.43 0.37 3.36
CA LEU A 237 -4.47 1.36 3.83
C LEU A 237 -4.45 1.49 5.33
N PHE A 238 -5.61 1.67 5.95
CA PHE A 238 -5.74 1.87 7.38
C PHE A 238 -5.17 0.65 8.11
N THR A 239 -5.56 -0.56 7.67
CA THR A 239 -5.04 -1.79 8.25
C THR A 239 -3.56 -1.98 7.98
N LYS A 240 -3.06 -1.57 6.79
CA LYS A 240 -1.61 -1.60 6.51
C LYS A 240 -0.82 -0.66 7.43
N VAL A 241 -1.31 0.56 7.69
CA VAL A 241 -0.67 1.50 8.62
C VAL A 241 -0.57 0.88 10.01
N LEU A 242 -1.64 0.20 10.47
CA LEU A 242 -1.64 -0.50 11.75
C LEU A 242 -0.64 -1.67 11.78
N LEU A 243 -0.60 -2.49 10.72
CA LEU A 243 0.35 -3.61 10.59
C LEU A 243 1.81 -3.12 10.57
N ASP A 244 2.11 -2.13 9.71
CA ASP A 244 3.45 -1.57 9.59
C ASP A 244 3.87 -0.91 10.93
N PHE A 245 2.95 -0.27 11.66
CA PHE A 245 3.23 0.29 13.00
C PHE A 245 3.48 -0.80 14.05
N LEU A 246 2.70 -1.88 14.05
CA LEU A 246 2.89 -3.04 14.92
C LEU A 246 4.24 -3.73 14.68
N GLU A 247 4.65 -3.86 13.42
CA GLU A 247 5.93 -4.47 13.05
C GLU A 247 7.12 -3.65 13.58
N GLN A 248 7.08 -2.32 13.40
CA GLN A 248 8.20 -1.45 13.74
C GLN A 248 8.22 -1.03 15.23
N HIS A 249 7.05 -0.93 15.86
CA HIS A 249 6.90 -0.40 17.22
C HIS A 249 5.94 -1.25 18.08
N PRO A 250 6.27 -2.54 18.34
CA PRO A 250 5.36 -3.45 19.04
C PRO A 250 5.01 -2.96 20.45
N CYS A 251 5.97 -2.44 21.23
CA CYS A 251 5.66 -1.95 22.58
C CYS A 251 4.69 -0.75 22.58
N ALA A 252 4.78 0.13 21.58
CA ALA A 252 3.87 1.28 21.48
C ALA A 252 2.44 0.86 21.09
N CYS A 253 2.27 -0.33 20.50
CA CYS A 253 0.97 -0.87 20.12
C CYS A 253 0.22 -1.54 21.26
N ILE A 254 0.82 -1.74 22.44
CA ILE A 254 0.19 -2.46 23.56
C ILE A 254 -1.21 -1.91 23.92
N PRO A 255 -1.41 -0.58 24.04
CA PRO A 255 -2.73 -0.02 24.33
C PRO A 255 -3.79 -0.28 23.24
N LEU A 256 -3.35 -0.61 22.01
CA LEU A 256 -4.20 -0.86 20.86
C LEU A 256 -4.49 -2.36 20.65
N ILE A 257 -3.81 -3.27 21.36
CA ILE A 257 -3.94 -4.73 21.16
C ILE A 257 -5.41 -5.17 21.24
N HIS A 258 -6.11 -4.82 22.33
CA HIS A 258 -7.49 -5.25 22.53
C HIS A 258 -8.40 -4.81 21.38
N ARG A 259 -8.36 -3.52 21.01
CA ARG A 259 -9.20 -2.97 19.94
C ARG A 259 -8.84 -3.55 18.58
N SER A 260 -7.56 -3.82 18.34
CA SER A 260 -7.08 -4.43 17.10
C SER A 260 -7.58 -5.86 16.95
N LEU A 261 -7.52 -6.65 18.02
CA LEU A 261 -8.03 -8.01 18.06
C LEU A 261 -9.56 -8.05 17.96
N GLU A 262 -10.26 -7.21 18.72
CA GLU A 262 -11.72 -7.09 18.66
C GLU A 262 -12.20 -6.74 17.25
N PHE A 263 -11.55 -5.76 16.61
CA PHE A 263 -11.83 -5.38 15.23
C PHE A 263 -11.59 -6.56 14.26
N ALA A 264 -10.41 -7.15 14.27
CA ALA A 264 -10.05 -8.21 13.33
C ALA A 264 -10.94 -9.45 13.51
N VAL A 265 -11.18 -9.88 14.77
CA VAL A 265 -11.97 -11.08 15.05
C VAL A 265 -13.44 -10.86 14.75
N SER A 266 -14.01 -9.69 15.07
CA SER A 266 -15.40 -9.38 14.78
C SER A 266 -15.72 -9.50 13.28
N TYR A 267 -14.88 -8.91 12.42
CA TYR A 267 -15.13 -8.96 10.98
C TYR A 267 -14.72 -10.29 10.33
N VAL A 268 -13.67 -10.97 10.80
CA VAL A 268 -13.17 -12.18 10.12
C VAL A 268 -13.86 -13.46 10.64
N PHE A 269 -14.21 -13.52 11.91
CA PHE A 269 -14.67 -14.77 12.54
C PHE A 269 -16.10 -14.69 13.09
N THR A 270 -16.85 -13.62 12.81
CA THR A 270 -18.26 -13.54 13.21
C THR A 270 -19.15 -13.11 12.04
N PRO A 271 -20.48 -13.30 12.13
CA PRO A 271 -21.40 -12.86 11.08
C PRO A 271 -21.35 -11.36 10.77
N ALA A 272 -20.73 -10.53 11.62
CA ALA A 272 -20.62 -9.08 11.40
C ALA A 272 -19.83 -8.72 10.12
N GLY A 273 -18.95 -9.60 9.63
CA GLY A 273 -18.20 -9.38 8.40
C GLY A 273 -18.82 -9.96 7.13
N GLU A 274 -19.93 -10.70 7.24
CA GLU A 274 -20.59 -11.31 6.10
C GLU A 274 -21.10 -10.21 5.14
N GLY A 275 -20.71 -10.28 3.87
CA GLY A 275 -21.09 -9.31 2.83
C GLY A 275 -20.31 -8.00 2.80
N VAL A 276 -19.42 -7.75 3.75
CA VAL A 276 -18.59 -6.52 3.81
C VAL A 276 -17.08 -6.78 3.76
N THR A 277 -16.66 -8.02 3.97
CA THR A 277 -15.26 -8.44 3.89
C THR A 277 -14.85 -8.80 2.46
N PHE A 278 -13.55 -8.73 2.19
CA PHE A 278 -12.93 -9.13 0.93
C PHE A 278 -11.53 -9.68 1.23
N GLU A 279 -11.01 -10.53 0.33
CA GLU A 279 -9.84 -11.38 0.60
C GLU A 279 -8.63 -10.62 1.18
N ARG A 280 -8.19 -9.54 0.53
CA ARG A 280 -7.04 -8.74 0.99
C ARG A 280 -7.24 -8.16 2.40
N PHE A 281 -8.47 -7.81 2.77
CA PHE A 281 -8.78 -7.30 4.10
C PHE A 281 -8.72 -8.42 5.14
N ILE A 282 -9.27 -9.59 4.79
CA ILE A 282 -9.20 -10.80 5.62
C ILE A 282 -7.75 -11.17 5.90
N VAL A 283 -6.91 -11.24 4.86
CA VAL A 283 -5.46 -11.51 4.99
C VAL A 283 -4.79 -10.51 5.94
N GLN A 284 -5.08 -9.21 5.82
CA GLN A 284 -4.49 -8.21 6.70
C GLN A 284 -4.96 -8.33 8.16
N CYS A 285 -6.24 -8.64 8.39
CA CYS A 285 -6.77 -8.90 9.73
C CYS A 285 -6.19 -10.17 10.35
N MET A 286 -6.06 -11.25 9.58
CA MET A 286 -5.41 -12.49 10.03
C MET A 286 -3.94 -12.24 10.37
N ASN A 287 -3.22 -11.48 9.54
CA ASN A 287 -1.85 -11.08 9.81
C ASN A 287 -1.72 -10.20 11.06
N LEU A 288 -2.70 -9.34 11.33
CA LEU A 288 -2.75 -8.52 12.54
C LEU A 288 -2.85 -9.40 13.78
N ILE A 289 -3.77 -10.37 13.78
CA ILE A 289 -3.93 -11.34 14.87
C ILE A 289 -2.65 -12.14 15.06
N LYS A 290 -2.11 -12.70 13.97
CA LYS A 290 -0.87 -13.48 13.94
C LYS A 290 0.30 -12.71 14.56
N MET A 291 0.52 -11.47 14.13
CA MET A 291 1.60 -10.62 14.61
C MET A 291 1.47 -10.30 16.10
N ILE A 292 0.26 -10.21 16.65
CA ILE A 292 0.02 -10.03 18.09
C ILE A 292 0.25 -11.33 18.85
N VAL A 293 -0.28 -12.46 18.35
CA VAL A 293 -0.15 -13.77 19.01
C VAL A 293 1.32 -14.20 19.12
N LYS A 294 2.07 -14.07 18.02
CA LYS A 294 3.44 -14.55 17.87
C LYS A 294 4.51 -13.54 18.29
N ASN A 295 4.15 -12.31 18.70
CA ASN A 295 5.14 -11.30 19.05
C ASN A 295 5.96 -11.71 20.29
N ASP A 296 7.28 -11.81 20.13
CA ASP A 296 8.18 -12.15 21.25
C ASP A 296 8.20 -11.03 22.32
N ALA A 297 7.95 -9.77 21.95
CA ALA A 297 7.86 -8.67 22.90
C ALA A 297 6.62 -8.76 23.82
N TYR A 298 5.62 -9.56 23.44
CA TYR A 298 4.37 -9.74 24.19
C TYR A 298 4.33 -11.07 24.98
N LYS A 299 5.45 -11.79 25.03
CA LYS A 299 5.58 -13.03 25.80
C LYS A 299 6.37 -12.75 27.07
N PRO A 300 5.85 -13.11 28.25
CA PRO A 300 6.63 -13.08 29.48
C PRO A 300 7.85 -14.01 29.36
N ALA A 301 8.93 -13.68 30.07
CA ALA A 301 10.07 -14.56 30.20
C ALA A 301 9.67 -15.81 31.01
N LYS A 302 10.43 -16.91 30.84
CA LYS A 302 10.19 -18.16 31.60
C LYS A 302 10.22 -17.93 33.11
N ASN A 303 11.09 -17.04 33.56
CA ASN A 303 11.06 -16.50 34.91
C ASN A 303 10.34 -15.15 34.88
N ILE A 304 9.22 -15.06 35.61
CA ILE A 304 8.35 -13.88 35.56
C ILE A 304 9.09 -12.63 36.04
N ASP A 305 9.99 -12.77 37.02
CA ASP A 305 10.77 -11.65 37.58
C ASP A 305 11.70 -10.99 36.56
N ASP A 306 12.07 -11.70 35.49
CA ASP A 306 12.92 -11.20 34.40
C ASP A 306 12.11 -10.54 33.27
N SER A 307 10.77 -10.51 33.39
CA SER A 307 9.88 -9.99 32.35
C SER A 307 9.80 -8.47 32.37
N LYS A 308 9.77 -7.86 31.18
CA LYS A 308 9.51 -6.43 31.05
C LYS A 308 8.05 -6.12 31.42
N PRO A 309 7.76 -4.98 32.07
CA PRO A 309 6.39 -4.56 32.38
C PRO A 309 5.48 -4.54 31.14
N GLU A 310 6.02 -4.10 30.00
CA GLU A 310 5.33 -4.08 28.71
C GLU A 310 4.91 -5.47 28.25
N SER A 311 5.78 -6.47 28.41
CA SER A 311 5.50 -7.85 28.03
C SER A 311 4.41 -8.47 28.90
N LEU A 312 4.42 -8.18 30.21
CA LEU A 312 3.40 -8.64 31.15
C LEU A 312 2.03 -8.01 30.86
N GLU A 313 1.98 -6.71 30.56
CA GLU A 313 0.73 -6.03 30.22
C GLU A 313 0.15 -6.54 28.91
N ALA A 314 0.99 -6.72 27.88
CA ALA A 314 0.56 -7.29 26.61
C ALA A 314 0.00 -8.71 26.76
N ASP A 315 0.67 -9.56 27.55
CA ASP A 315 0.22 -10.92 27.83
C ASP A 315 -1.12 -10.94 28.57
N LYS A 316 -1.28 -10.08 29.57
CA LYS A 316 -2.55 -9.91 30.30
C LYS A 316 -3.70 -9.53 29.37
N ILE A 317 -3.48 -8.58 28.43
CA ILE A 317 -4.48 -8.21 27.43
C ILE A 317 -4.82 -9.39 26.53
N LYS A 318 -3.82 -10.14 26.06
CA LYS A 318 -4.02 -11.34 25.23
C LYS A 318 -4.84 -12.40 25.97
N MET A 319 -4.49 -12.71 27.22
CA MET A 319 -5.22 -13.69 28.04
C MET A 319 -6.67 -13.27 28.30
N ALA A 320 -6.92 -11.97 28.51
CA ALA A 320 -8.26 -11.45 28.68
C ALA A 320 -9.11 -11.54 27.39
N PHE A 321 -8.47 -11.41 26.22
CA PHE A 321 -9.16 -11.45 24.93
C PHE A 321 -9.39 -12.88 24.40
N PHE A 322 -8.36 -13.72 24.42
CA PHE A 322 -8.38 -15.10 23.93
C PHE A 322 -9.02 -16.05 24.94
N THR A 323 -10.30 -15.79 25.23
CA THR A 323 -11.12 -16.67 26.07
C THR A 323 -11.46 -17.97 25.34
N TYR A 324 -11.96 -18.96 26.08
CA TYR A 324 -12.49 -20.20 25.51
C TYR A 324 -13.48 -19.94 24.35
N SER A 325 -14.41 -19.01 24.53
CA SER A 325 -15.43 -18.68 23.52
C SER A 325 -14.81 -18.09 22.25
N THR A 326 -13.90 -17.12 22.41
CA THR A 326 -13.20 -16.47 21.31
C THR A 326 -12.36 -17.48 20.51
N LEU A 327 -11.57 -18.30 21.20
CA LEU A 327 -10.72 -19.31 20.58
C LEU A 327 -11.54 -20.36 19.85
N THR A 328 -12.63 -20.84 20.45
CA THR A 328 -13.52 -21.83 19.82
C THR A 328 -14.14 -21.29 18.55
N GLU A 329 -14.62 -20.04 18.54
CA GLU A 329 -15.20 -19.43 17.33
C GLU A 329 -14.15 -19.26 16.23
N ILE A 330 -12.96 -18.75 16.57
CA ILE A 330 -11.85 -18.62 15.61
C ILE A 330 -11.49 -19.99 15.02
N GLY A 331 -11.27 -21.00 15.87
CA GLY A 331 -10.91 -22.34 15.43
C GLY A 331 -11.98 -22.96 14.53
N ARG A 332 -13.26 -22.86 14.91
CA ARG A 332 -14.38 -23.37 14.12
C ARG A 332 -14.46 -22.70 12.76
N ARG A 333 -14.35 -21.37 12.69
CA ARG A 333 -14.45 -20.63 11.42
C ARG A 333 -13.23 -20.83 10.51
N LEU A 334 -12.01 -20.89 11.05
CA LEU A 334 -10.81 -21.23 10.26
C LEU A 334 -11.01 -22.57 9.53
N VAL A 335 -11.47 -23.57 10.27
CA VAL A 335 -11.65 -24.92 9.75
C VAL A 335 -12.84 -25.04 8.81
N SER A 336 -14.01 -24.53 9.20
CA SER A 336 -15.27 -24.76 8.46
C SER A 336 -15.49 -23.81 7.29
N HIS A 337 -14.77 -22.69 7.22
CA HIS A 337 -14.97 -21.68 6.18
C HIS A 337 -13.68 -21.41 5.38
N TYR A 338 -12.54 -21.25 6.03
CA TYR A 338 -11.32 -20.77 5.36
C TYR A 338 -10.39 -21.88 4.85
N PHE A 339 -10.44 -23.10 5.41
CA PHE A 339 -9.68 -24.25 4.89
C PHE A 339 -10.34 -24.96 3.70
N LEU A 340 -11.57 -24.60 3.37
CA LEU A 340 -12.26 -25.19 2.22
C LEU A 340 -11.63 -24.69 0.92
N LEU A 341 -11.33 -25.62 0.02
CA LEU A 341 -10.89 -25.30 -1.34
C LEU A 341 -12.05 -24.66 -2.11
N THR A 342 -11.78 -23.49 -2.69
CA THR A 342 -12.70 -22.78 -3.57
C THR A 342 -12.69 -23.39 -4.98
N GLU A 343 -13.74 -23.12 -5.77
CA GLU A 343 -13.78 -23.58 -7.17
C GLU A 343 -12.63 -23.00 -8.00
N GLU A 344 -12.20 -21.77 -7.71
CA GLU A 344 -11.07 -21.11 -8.38
C GLU A 344 -9.74 -21.83 -8.06
N GLU A 345 -9.52 -22.20 -6.80
CA GLU A 345 -8.34 -22.97 -6.38
C GLU A 345 -8.33 -24.38 -6.99
N LEU A 346 -9.49 -25.06 -7.05
CA LEU A 346 -9.60 -26.35 -7.71
C LEU A 346 -9.31 -26.25 -9.21
N THR A 347 -9.81 -25.20 -9.86
CA THR A 347 -9.51 -24.94 -11.28
C THR A 347 -8.03 -24.68 -11.50
N MET A 348 -7.39 -23.88 -10.63
CA MET A 348 -5.95 -23.62 -10.70
C MET A 348 -5.14 -24.90 -10.52
N TRP A 349 -5.54 -25.77 -9.59
CA TRP A 349 -4.89 -27.06 -9.40
C TRP A 349 -5.03 -27.95 -10.65
N GLU A 350 -6.20 -27.97 -11.29
CA GLU A 350 -6.41 -28.75 -12.53
C GLU A 350 -5.60 -28.21 -13.72
N GLU A 351 -5.51 -26.88 -13.88
CA GLU A 351 -4.85 -26.23 -15.01
C GLU A 351 -3.33 -26.12 -14.87
N ASP A 352 -2.84 -25.77 -13.68
CA ASP A 352 -1.42 -25.57 -13.36
C ASP A 352 -1.06 -26.04 -11.93
N PRO A 353 -0.93 -27.37 -11.73
CA PRO A 353 -0.66 -27.95 -10.42
C PRO A 353 0.68 -27.53 -9.82
N GLU A 354 1.67 -27.17 -10.64
CA GLU A 354 2.99 -26.74 -10.17
C GLU A 354 2.91 -25.34 -9.55
N SER A 355 2.24 -24.39 -10.23
CA SER A 355 2.00 -23.06 -9.68
C SER A 355 1.17 -23.10 -8.40
N PHE A 356 0.13 -23.94 -8.35
CA PHE A 356 -0.68 -24.15 -7.15
C PHE A 356 0.18 -24.61 -5.95
N ALA A 357 1.03 -25.62 -6.15
CA ALA A 357 1.89 -26.15 -5.09
C ALA A 357 2.96 -25.13 -4.61
N VAL A 358 3.49 -24.30 -5.51
CA VAL A 358 4.47 -23.26 -5.16
C VAL A 358 3.83 -22.14 -4.33
N GLU A 359 2.58 -21.76 -4.62
CA GLU A 359 1.86 -20.74 -3.85
C GLU A 359 1.54 -21.22 -2.43
N GLU A 360 1.17 -22.50 -2.26
CA GLU A 360 0.95 -23.13 -0.95
C GLU A 360 2.22 -23.22 -0.09
N THR A 361 3.36 -23.59 -0.68
CA THR A 361 4.58 -23.92 0.08
C THR A 361 5.60 -22.76 0.17
N GLY A 362 5.34 -21.65 -0.51
CA GLY A 362 6.32 -20.58 -0.71
C GLY A 362 6.46 -19.57 0.43
N GLY A 363 7.48 -19.71 1.27
CA GLY A 363 8.10 -18.63 2.06
C GLY A 363 7.15 -17.60 2.73
N ASP A 364 7.10 -16.39 2.19
CA ASP A 364 6.34 -15.25 2.73
C ASP A 364 4.92 -15.09 2.13
N SER A 365 4.40 -16.10 1.41
CA SER A 365 3.09 -16.05 0.72
C SER A 365 1.92 -15.76 1.67
N TRP A 366 2.01 -16.22 2.93
CA TRP A 366 1.04 -15.94 4.01
C TRP A 366 0.76 -14.45 4.26
N LYS A 367 1.66 -13.55 3.82
CA LYS A 367 1.46 -12.11 3.93
C LYS A 367 0.43 -11.57 2.92
N TYR A 368 0.15 -12.33 1.86
CA TYR A 368 -0.57 -11.83 0.68
C TYR A 368 -1.72 -12.74 0.23
N SER A 369 -1.58 -14.05 0.36
CA SER A 369 -2.57 -15.05 -0.09
C SER A 369 -3.37 -15.61 1.09
N LEU A 370 -4.69 -15.75 0.92
CA LEU A 370 -5.61 -16.13 1.99
C LEU A 370 -5.33 -17.52 2.57
N ARG A 371 -5.09 -18.51 1.71
CA ARG A 371 -4.92 -19.90 2.13
C ARG A 371 -3.65 -20.09 3.00
N PRO A 372 -2.43 -19.73 2.54
CA PRO A 372 -1.25 -19.78 3.41
C PRO A 372 -1.38 -18.92 4.67
N CYS A 373 -2.08 -17.77 4.60
CA CYS A 373 -2.35 -16.93 5.77
C CYS A 373 -3.21 -17.66 6.82
N THR A 374 -4.24 -18.36 6.36
CA THR A 374 -5.16 -19.13 7.21
C THR A 374 -4.43 -20.26 7.92
N GLU A 375 -3.61 -21.03 7.20
CA GLU A 375 -2.84 -22.15 7.75
C GLU A 375 -1.83 -21.67 8.81
N VAL A 376 -1.08 -20.61 8.48
CA VAL A 376 -0.10 -20.04 9.41
C VAL A 376 -0.78 -19.45 10.65
N LEU A 377 -1.91 -18.76 10.50
CA LEU A 377 -2.67 -18.24 11.65
C LEU A 377 -3.22 -19.39 12.51
N PHE A 378 -3.77 -20.43 11.89
CA PHE A 378 -4.26 -21.61 12.59
C PHE A 378 -3.14 -22.25 13.42
N LEU A 379 -1.97 -22.50 12.81
CA LEU A 379 -0.80 -23.02 13.51
C LEU A 379 -0.37 -22.13 14.68
N ASP A 380 -0.22 -20.83 14.44
CA ASP A 380 0.21 -19.88 15.48
C ASP A 380 -0.79 -19.84 16.65
N ILE A 381 -2.10 -19.85 16.39
CA ILE A 381 -3.11 -19.89 17.45
C ILE A 381 -3.11 -21.24 18.16
N PHE A 382 -3.12 -22.35 17.42
CA PHE A 382 -3.17 -23.70 17.99
C PHE A 382 -1.95 -23.97 18.86
N HIS A 383 -0.75 -23.59 18.42
CA HIS A 383 0.46 -23.75 19.20
C HIS A 383 0.43 -22.98 20.53
N ASN A 384 -0.11 -21.76 20.55
CA ASN A 384 -0.17 -20.95 21.78
C ASN A 384 -1.37 -21.32 22.68
N TYR A 385 -2.41 -21.99 22.16
CA TYR A 385 -3.66 -22.23 22.88
C TYR A 385 -4.18 -23.69 22.75
N SER A 386 -3.28 -24.66 22.51
CA SER A 386 -3.62 -26.06 22.20
C SER A 386 -4.51 -26.70 23.25
N GLN A 387 -4.26 -26.45 24.54
CA GLN A 387 -5.08 -26.99 25.64
C GLN A 387 -6.57 -26.67 25.50
N THR A 388 -6.91 -25.51 24.93
CA THR A 388 -8.29 -25.11 24.68
C THR A 388 -8.81 -25.64 23.35
N LEU A 389 -7.98 -25.65 22.32
CA LEU A 389 -8.39 -25.92 20.94
C LEU A 389 -8.37 -27.40 20.54
N THR A 390 -7.54 -28.22 21.17
CA THR A 390 -7.51 -29.67 20.92
C THR A 390 -8.90 -30.31 21.04
N PRO A 391 -9.64 -30.18 22.15
CA PRO A 391 -10.97 -30.79 22.24
C PRO A 391 -11.97 -30.24 21.21
N VAL A 392 -11.85 -28.96 20.83
CA VAL A 392 -12.69 -28.37 19.77
C VAL A 392 -12.39 -29.00 18.42
N LEU A 393 -11.10 -29.15 18.08
CA LEU A 393 -10.69 -29.75 16.82
C LEU A 393 -11.08 -31.22 16.73
N LEU A 394 -10.94 -31.98 17.81
CA LEU A 394 -11.35 -33.39 17.85
C LEU A 394 -12.86 -33.55 17.64
N ASP A 395 -13.69 -32.69 18.25
CA ASP A 395 -15.14 -32.65 18.00
C ASP A 395 -15.44 -32.33 16.53
N MET A 396 -14.69 -31.43 15.91
CA MET A 396 -14.86 -31.10 14.50
C MET A 396 -14.47 -32.25 13.58
N VAL A 397 -13.37 -32.96 13.84
CA VAL A 397 -12.90 -34.10 13.03
C VAL A 397 -13.90 -35.26 13.04
N GLN A 398 -14.62 -35.45 14.14
CA GLN A 398 -15.68 -36.48 14.23
C GLN A 398 -16.90 -36.13 13.37
N ASN A 399 -17.16 -34.84 13.13
CA ASN A 399 -18.36 -34.36 12.44
C ASN A 399 -18.10 -33.88 11.00
N LEU A 400 -16.86 -33.53 10.67
CA LEU A 400 -16.41 -32.95 9.41
C LEU A 400 -15.10 -33.66 9.01
N GLN A 401 -14.94 -34.06 7.75
CA GLN A 401 -13.69 -34.64 7.23
C GLN A 401 -12.60 -33.54 7.11
N VAL A 402 -12.06 -33.08 8.24
CA VAL A 402 -11.10 -31.97 8.31
C VAL A 402 -9.66 -32.47 8.35
N TYR A 403 -9.17 -32.97 7.22
CA TYR A 403 -7.82 -33.53 7.14
C TYR A 403 -6.71 -32.48 7.23
N ASN A 404 -6.91 -31.30 6.61
CA ASN A 404 -5.88 -30.25 6.57
C ASN A 404 -5.53 -29.76 8.00
N ALA A 405 -6.56 -29.44 8.80
CA ALA A 405 -6.34 -28.94 10.17
C ALA A 405 -5.61 -29.95 11.07
N VAL A 406 -5.96 -31.25 10.96
CA VAL A 406 -5.29 -32.32 11.72
C VAL A 406 -3.84 -32.51 11.25
N GLY A 407 -3.61 -32.45 9.94
CA GLY A 407 -2.26 -32.53 9.37
C GLY A 407 -1.36 -31.38 9.85
N LEU A 408 -1.87 -30.16 9.85
CA LEU A 408 -1.15 -28.97 10.32
C LEU A 408 -0.84 -29.06 11.83
N ALA A 409 -1.82 -29.45 12.65
CA ALA A 409 -1.66 -29.54 14.11
C ALA A 409 -1.16 -30.90 14.62
N ALA A 410 -0.56 -31.73 13.74
CA ALA A 410 -0.21 -33.11 14.09
C ALA A 410 0.76 -33.21 15.27
N TYR A 411 1.69 -32.25 15.41
CA TYR A 411 2.65 -32.22 16.51
C TYR A 411 1.95 -31.99 17.86
N GLU A 412 1.07 -31.00 17.95
CA GLU A 412 0.31 -30.69 19.15
C GLU A 412 -0.78 -31.72 19.48
N LEU A 413 -1.26 -32.46 18.48
CA LEU A 413 -2.26 -33.53 18.63
C LEU A 413 -1.67 -34.90 18.93
N PHE A 414 -0.34 -35.06 18.91
CA PHE A 414 0.33 -36.36 19.01
C PHE A 414 -0.13 -37.20 20.21
N ASP A 415 -0.30 -36.57 21.38
CA ASP A 415 -0.72 -37.26 22.60
C ASP A 415 -2.25 -37.47 22.68
N ASN A 416 -3.03 -36.86 21.79
CA ASN A 416 -4.50 -36.85 21.82
C ASN A 416 -5.15 -37.63 20.67
N VAL A 417 -4.42 -37.91 19.60
CA VAL A 417 -4.90 -38.64 18.42
C VAL A 417 -4.04 -39.87 18.20
N ASP A 418 -4.66 -41.05 18.16
CA ASP A 418 -4.01 -42.27 17.70
C ASP A 418 -3.93 -42.26 16.17
N PHE A 419 -2.85 -41.67 15.64
CA PHE A 419 -2.62 -41.54 14.21
C PHE A 419 -2.49 -42.90 13.50
N ASP A 420 -1.98 -43.93 14.18
CA ASP A 420 -1.85 -45.27 13.61
C ASP A 420 -3.24 -45.89 13.38
N GLN A 421 -4.12 -45.76 14.37
CA GLN A 421 -5.49 -46.25 14.28
C GLN A 421 -6.30 -45.44 13.26
N TRP A 422 -6.14 -44.11 13.27
CA TRP A 422 -6.82 -43.23 12.32
C TRP A 422 -6.42 -43.52 10.87
N PHE A 423 -5.12 -43.72 10.61
CA PHE A 423 -4.63 -44.09 9.29
C PHE A 423 -5.22 -45.44 8.82
N LYS A 424 -5.17 -46.47 9.67
CA LYS A 424 -5.66 -47.82 9.31
C LYS A 424 -7.15 -47.87 9.06
N ASN A 425 -7.94 -47.17 9.89
CA ASN A 425 -9.39 -47.32 9.90
C ASN A 425 -10.13 -46.32 9.00
N GLN A 426 -9.50 -45.19 8.67
CA GLN A 426 -10.13 -44.12 7.89
C GLN A 426 -9.34 -43.82 6.61
N LEU A 427 -8.13 -43.27 6.73
CA LEU A 427 -7.37 -42.77 5.58
C LEU A 427 -7.03 -43.88 4.56
N LEU A 428 -6.66 -45.08 5.02
CA LEU A 428 -6.34 -46.21 4.15
C LEU A 428 -7.54 -46.66 3.31
N GLY A 429 -8.75 -46.57 3.86
CA GLY A 429 -9.98 -46.87 3.12
C GLY A 429 -10.27 -45.82 2.06
N GLU A 430 -10.08 -44.53 2.38
CA GLU A 430 -10.30 -43.43 1.44
C GLU A 430 -9.30 -43.43 0.28
N LEU A 431 -8.03 -43.76 0.54
CA LEU A 431 -7.00 -43.92 -0.51
C LEU A 431 -7.32 -45.03 -1.53
N GLN A 432 -8.21 -45.95 -1.20
CA GLN A 432 -8.63 -47.05 -2.08
C GLN A 432 -9.90 -46.71 -2.89
N VAL A 433 -10.50 -45.54 -2.68
CA VAL A 433 -11.68 -45.10 -3.42
C VAL A 433 -11.28 -44.70 -4.83
N SER A 434 -11.67 -45.51 -5.82
CA SER A 434 -11.45 -45.23 -7.24
C SER A 434 -12.66 -44.51 -7.83
N HIS A 435 -12.88 -43.24 -7.47
CA HIS A 435 -13.94 -42.41 -8.05
C HIS A 435 -13.32 -41.14 -8.66
N HIS A 436 -13.77 -40.72 -9.85
CA HIS A 436 -13.23 -39.56 -10.57
C HIS A 436 -13.37 -38.20 -9.86
N ARG A 437 -13.92 -38.17 -8.64
CA ARG A 437 -14.10 -36.97 -7.81
C ARG A 437 -13.59 -37.18 -6.37
N TYR A 438 -12.76 -38.20 -6.17
CA TYR A 438 -12.08 -38.51 -4.90
C TYR A 438 -10.59 -38.54 -5.15
#